data_AF-A0A8T8K6C5-F1
#
_entry.id   AF-A0A8T8K6C5-F1
#
_cell.length_a   1.000
_cell.length_b   1.000
_cell.length_c   1.000
_cell.angle_alpha   90.00
_cell.angle_beta   90.00
_cell.angle_gamma   90.00
#
_symmetry.space_group_name_H-M   'P 1'
#
loop_
_entity.id
_entity.type
_entity.pdbx_description
1 polymer ?
#
loop_
_entity_poly.entity_id
_entity_poly.type
_entity_poly.pdbx_seq_one_letter_code
_entity_poly.pdbx_strand_id
1 'polypeptide(L)'
;MTPQKTLFDNLSNNRILRKNPAPRLKWTLLLPGFKRFVLIHLLKVGDEYDKPGNGFTLEILINTLKKSMGDIVPAQTELIVESLIAEGYIHATSAEDIRISDKVSYELKRLDDIIFSRGGRR
;
A
#
# COMPACT_ATOMS: atom_id res chain seq x y z
N MET A 1 33.20 1.70 -14.55
CA MET A 1 31.75 1.48 -14.79
C MET A 1 31.04 1.67 -13.46
N THR A 2 30.36 2.80 -13.28
CA THR A 2 29.59 3.07 -12.06
C THR A 2 28.29 2.25 -12.08
N PRO A 3 27.94 1.52 -11.02
CA PRO A 3 26.69 0.78 -10.98
C PRO A 3 25.51 1.78 -11.03
N GLN A 4 24.59 1.58 -11.97
CA GLN A 4 23.35 2.36 -12.04
C GLN A 4 22.54 2.08 -10.76
N LYS A 5 22.35 3.13 -9.95
CA LYS A 5 21.47 3.10 -8.78
C LYS A 5 20.06 2.72 -9.22
N THR A 6 19.44 1.76 -8.55
CA THR A 6 18.06 1.36 -8.82
C THR A 6 17.10 2.43 -8.31
N LEU A 7 15.86 2.46 -8.82
CA LEU A 7 14.82 3.40 -8.39
C LEU A 7 14.56 3.31 -6.87
N PHE A 8 14.78 2.13 -6.29
CA PHE A 8 14.78 1.88 -4.84
C PHE A 8 15.93 2.57 -4.09
N ASP A 9 17.12 2.72 -4.68
CA ASP A 9 18.25 3.43 -4.06
C ASP A 9 18.04 4.94 -3.98
N ASN A 10 17.23 5.51 -4.88
CA ASN A 10 16.88 6.93 -4.86
C ASN A 10 15.75 7.21 -3.86
N LEU A 11 14.75 6.32 -3.79
CA LEU A 11 13.70 6.38 -2.77
C LEU A 11 14.23 6.11 -1.35
N SER A 12 15.30 5.32 -1.21
CA SER A 12 15.94 4.99 0.06
C SER A 12 16.72 6.14 0.72
N ASN A 13 17.10 7.18 -0.02
CA ASN A 13 17.83 8.32 0.55
C ASN A 13 16.87 9.28 1.28
N ASN A 14 15.59 9.26 0.93
CA ASN A 14 14.54 9.75 1.81
C ASN A 14 14.33 8.68 2.89
N ARG A 15 14.28 9.08 4.17
CA ARG A 15 14.10 8.19 5.34
C ARG A 15 12.90 7.22 5.27
N ILE A 16 12.10 7.29 4.21
CA ILE A 16 10.82 6.61 4.01
C ILE A 16 11.00 5.15 3.55
N LEU A 17 12.10 4.80 2.87
CA LEU A 17 12.39 3.41 2.47
C LEU A 17 13.74 2.98 3.04
N ARG A 18 13.71 2.33 4.20
CA ARG A 18 14.95 1.96 4.93
C ARG A 18 15.82 1.05 4.06
N LYS A 19 17.10 1.39 3.93
CA LYS A 19 18.15 0.63 3.21
C LYS A 19 18.62 -0.65 3.93
N ASN A 20 17.83 -1.14 4.88
CA ASN A 20 18.12 -2.32 5.70
C ASN A 20 16.90 -3.24 5.60
N PRO A 21 17.03 -4.58 5.69
CA PRO A 21 15.87 -5.46 5.61
C PRO A 21 15.10 -5.33 6.93
N ALA A 22 14.40 -4.21 7.11
CA ALA A 22 13.33 -4.13 8.08
C ALA A 22 12.39 -5.31 7.77
N PRO A 23 11.89 -6.03 8.78
CA PRO A 23 11.00 -7.15 8.56
C PRO A 23 9.78 -6.63 7.78
N ARG A 24 9.78 -6.89 6.46
CA ARG A 24 8.65 -6.56 5.60
C ARG A 24 7.45 -7.31 6.14
N LEU A 25 6.30 -6.64 6.18
CA LEU A 25 5.06 -7.30 6.50
C LEU A 25 4.88 -8.44 5.49
N LYS A 26 4.83 -9.69 5.95
CA LYS A 26 4.65 -10.85 5.07
C LYS A 26 3.21 -10.85 4.57
N TRP A 27 2.92 -10.05 3.56
CA TRP A 27 1.57 -9.79 3.05
C TRP A 27 0.81 -11.10 2.81
N THR A 28 1.44 -12.08 2.18
CA THR A 28 0.88 -13.41 1.91
C THR A 28 0.34 -14.12 3.16
N LEU A 29 0.96 -13.95 4.33
CA LEU A 29 0.57 -14.60 5.59
C LEU A 29 -0.55 -13.87 6.35
N LEU A 30 -0.93 -12.66 5.93
CA LEU A 30 -1.99 -11.91 6.61
C LEU A 30 -3.37 -12.52 6.37
N LEU A 31 -4.24 -12.37 7.36
CA LEU A 31 -5.62 -12.82 7.28
C LEU A 31 -6.36 -12.13 6.12
N PRO A 32 -7.21 -12.86 5.37
CA PRO A 32 -7.99 -12.29 4.27
C PRO A 32 -8.80 -11.05 4.68
N GLY A 33 -9.41 -11.06 5.86
CA GLY A 33 -10.17 -9.92 6.37
C GLY A 33 -9.32 -8.67 6.59
N PHE A 34 -8.08 -8.83 7.08
CA PHE A 34 -7.16 -7.71 7.26
C PHE A 34 -6.68 -7.15 5.91
N LYS A 35 -6.32 -8.03 4.96
CA LYS A 35 -5.97 -7.60 3.59
C LYS A 35 -7.10 -6.81 2.95
N ARG A 36 -8.33 -7.32 3.06
CA ARG A 36 -9.53 -6.66 2.53
C ARG A 36 -9.73 -5.29 3.16
N PHE A 37 -9.62 -5.19 4.49
CA PHE A 37 -9.71 -3.93 5.21
C PHE A 37 -8.71 -2.91 4.65
N VAL A 38 -7.42 -3.25 4.61
CA VAL A 38 -6.37 -2.35 4.09
C VAL A 38 -6.63 -1.94 2.64
N LEU A 39 -6.99 -2.87 1.77
CA LEU A 39 -7.22 -2.58 0.35
C LEU A 39 -8.45 -1.72 0.10
N ILE A 40 -9.51 -1.84 0.90
CA ILE A 40 -10.68 -0.93 0.83
C ILE A 40 -10.26 0.49 1.20
N HIS A 41 -9.45 0.63 2.26
CA HIS A 41 -8.95 1.93 2.67
C HIS A 41 -8.03 2.53 1.61
N LEU A 42 -7.15 1.73 1.00
CA LEU A 42 -6.31 2.16 -0.11
C LEU A 42 -7.14 2.68 -1.28
N LEU A 43 -8.17 1.95 -1.71
CA LEU A 43 -9.02 2.36 -2.84
C LEU A 43 -9.74 3.69 -2.57
N LYS A 44 -10.29 3.87 -1.36
CA LYS A 44 -10.90 5.15 -0.95
C LYS A 44 -9.94 6.33 -1.02
N VAL A 45 -8.69 6.12 -0.59
CA VAL A 45 -7.64 7.14 -0.72
C VAL A 45 -7.37 7.41 -2.21
N GLY A 46 -7.31 6.36 -3.05
CA GLY A 46 -7.19 6.54 -4.50
C GLY A 46 -8.26 7.45 -5.09
N ASP A 47 -9.52 7.15 -4.82
CA ASP A 47 -10.66 7.93 -5.35
C ASP A 47 -10.62 9.40 -4.91
N GLU A 48 -10.11 9.70 -3.72
CA GLU A 48 -9.96 11.07 -3.21
C GLU A 48 -8.88 11.87 -3.96
N TYR A 49 -7.81 11.19 -4.39
CA TYR A 49 -6.63 11.79 -5.00
C TYR A 49 -6.49 11.55 -6.51
N ASP A 50 -7.47 10.91 -7.15
CA ASP A 50 -7.49 10.62 -8.60
C ASP A 50 -7.62 11.88 -9.49
N LYS A 51 -7.85 13.05 -8.88
CA LYS A 51 -7.95 14.31 -9.61
C LYS A 51 -6.57 14.85 -10.00
N PRO A 52 -6.36 15.23 -11.27
CA PRO A 52 -5.14 15.88 -11.70
C PRO A 52 -4.83 17.13 -10.84
N GLY A 53 -3.60 17.23 -10.33
CA GLY A 53 -3.15 18.39 -9.56
C GLY A 53 -3.31 18.28 -8.04
N ASN A 54 -3.88 17.20 -7.51
CA ASN A 54 -4.03 17.01 -6.05
C ASN A 54 -2.71 16.67 -5.31
N GLY A 55 -1.58 16.57 -6.03
CA GLY A 55 -0.26 16.38 -5.42
C GLY A 55 -0.18 15.12 -4.56
N PHE A 56 -0.64 13.98 -5.07
CA PHE A 56 -0.72 12.74 -4.30
C PHE A 56 0.68 12.16 -4.00
N THR A 57 1.17 12.43 -2.79
CA THR A 57 2.50 12.00 -2.33
C THR A 57 2.43 10.80 -1.38
N LEU A 58 3.60 10.20 -1.12
CA LEU A 58 3.74 9.07 -0.20
C LEU A 58 3.35 9.45 1.22
N GLU A 59 3.72 10.67 1.62
CA GLU A 59 3.38 11.23 2.93
C GLU A 59 1.86 11.40 3.07
N ILE A 60 1.21 11.93 2.04
CA ILE A 60 -0.25 12.07 2.02
C ILE A 60 -0.91 10.69 2.12
N LEU A 61 -0.45 9.71 1.31
CA LEU A 61 -0.97 8.35 1.37
C LEU A 61 -0.86 7.76 2.79
N ILE A 62 0.32 7.83 3.43
CA ILE A 62 0.55 7.29 4.77
C ILE A 62 -0.36 7.99 5.79
N ASN A 63 -0.44 9.32 5.74
CA ASN A 63 -1.26 10.09 6.68
C ASN A 63 -2.75 9.83 6.52
N THR A 64 -3.25 9.73 5.28
CA THR A 64 -4.66 9.47 5.00
C THR A 64 -5.02 8.03 5.33
N LEU A 65 -4.17 7.06 5.00
CA LEU A 65 -4.37 5.66 5.38
C LEU A 65 -4.43 5.52 6.91
N LYS A 66 -3.47 6.10 7.63
CA LYS A 66 -3.45 6.10 9.09
C LYS A 66 -4.79 6.57 9.66
N LYS A 67 -5.26 7.74 9.24
CA LYS A 67 -6.51 8.32 9.73
C LYS A 67 -7.69 7.42 9.39
N SER A 68 -7.78 6.98 8.13
CA SER A 68 -8.90 6.18 7.66
C SER A 68 -8.99 4.81 8.36
N MET A 69 -7.87 4.24 8.79
CA MET A 69 -7.82 2.95 9.47
C MET A 69 -7.94 3.05 11.00
N GLY A 70 -8.28 4.22 11.55
CA GLY A 70 -8.52 4.41 12.99
C GLY A 70 -7.28 4.86 13.77
N ASP A 71 -6.48 5.76 13.20
CA ASP A 71 -5.26 6.32 13.82
C ASP A 71 -4.22 5.27 14.22
N ILE A 72 -4.00 4.29 13.35
CA ILE A 72 -2.97 3.27 13.52
C ILE A 72 -1.58 3.93 13.66
N VAL A 73 -0.69 3.30 14.45
CA VAL A 73 0.68 3.77 14.66
C VAL A 73 1.36 4.08 13.31
N PRO A 74 1.99 5.26 13.12
CA PRO A 74 2.59 5.66 11.85
C PRO A 74 3.57 4.61 11.27
N ALA A 75 4.45 4.06 12.11
CA ALA A 75 5.40 3.03 11.71
C ALA A 75 4.74 1.74 11.18
N GLN A 76 3.54 1.38 11.66
CA GLN A 76 2.80 0.24 11.14
C GLN A 76 2.19 0.56 9.77
N THR A 77 1.71 1.80 9.59
CA THR A 77 1.17 2.26 8.30
C THR A 77 2.27 2.33 7.24
N GLU A 78 3.47 2.79 7.60
CA GLU A 78 4.65 2.76 6.72
C GLU A 78 4.95 1.34 6.25
N LEU A 79 5.02 0.35 7.15
CA LEU A 79 5.27 -1.05 6.79
C LEU A 79 4.18 -1.63 5.87
N ILE A 80 2.92 -1.23 6.08
CA ILE A 80 1.81 -1.61 5.20
C ILE A 80 2.03 -1.03 3.80
N VAL A 81 2.32 0.27 3.69
CA VAL A 81 2.54 0.95 2.40
C VAL A 81 3.75 0.37 1.66
N GLU A 82 4.86 0.14 2.34
CA GLU A 82 6.04 -0.52 1.76
C GLU A 82 5.69 -1.90 1.19
N SER A 83 4.86 -2.66 1.91
CA SER A 83 4.42 -3.98 1.48
C SER A 83 3.46 -3.91 0.29
N LEU A 84 2.57 -2.92 0.27
CA LEU A 84 1.65 -2.69 -0.85
C LEU A 84 2.40 -2.29 -2.14
N ILE A 85 3.48 -1.50 -2.03
CA ILE A 85 4.39 -1.19 -3.15
C ILE A 85 5.10 -2.46 -3.62
N ALA A 86 5.69 -3.24 -2.70
CA ALA A 86 6.41 -4.47 -3.04
C ALA A 86 5.52 -5.52 -3.73
N GLU A 87 4.26 -5.60 -3.34
CA GLU A 87 3.26 -6.48 -3.92
C GLU A 87 2.62 -5.90 -5.21
N GLY A 88 2.96 -4.68 -5.61
CA GLY A 88 2.45 -4.06 -6.84
C GLY A 88 1.00 -3.58 -6.76
N TYR A 89 0.46 -3.36 -5.56
CA TYR A 89 -0.82 -2.66 -5.37
C TYR A 89 -0.66 -1.14 -5.52
N ILE A 90 0.54 -0.64 -5.27
CA ILE A 90 0.91 0.77 -5.43
C ILE A 90 2.10 0.84 -6.37
N HIS A 91 1.98 1.68 -7.41
CA HIS A 91 3.09 2.06 -8.28
C HIS A 91 3.62 3.41 -7.81
N ALA A 92 4.82 3.43 -7.25
CA ALA A 92 5.50 4.64 -6.82
C ALA A 92 6.79 4.80 -7.63
N THR A 93 6.82 5.77 -8.55
CA THR A 93 8.02 6.11 -9.34
C THR A 93 8.89 7.12 -8.60
N SER A 94 8.29 7.91 -7.71
CA SER A 94 8.92 8.85 -6.80
C SER A 94 8.06 9.03 -5.54
N ALA A 95 8.53 9.82 -4.56
CA ALA A 95 7.70 10.19 -3.41
C ALA A 95 6.50 11.07 -3.77
N GLU A 96 6.51 11.69 -4.96
CA GLU A 96 5.51 12.66 -5.43
C GLU A 96 4.63 12.12 -6.57
N ASP A 97 4.96 10.96 -7.12
CA ASP A 97 4.22 10.30 -8.20
C ASP A 97 3.88 8.87 -7.78
N ILE A 98 2.65 8.74 -7.27
CA ILE A 98 2.08 7.50 -6.78
C ILE A 98 0.77 7.24 -7.49
N ARG A 99 0.57 5.99 -7.88
CA ARG A 99 -0.66 5.51 -8.49
C ARG A 99 -1.08 4.21 -7.84
N ILE A 100 -2.37 4.07 -7.57
CA ILE A 100 -2.93 2.80 -7.09
C ILE A 100 -3.20 1.93 -8.31
N SER A 101 -2.80 0.67 -8.23
CA SER A 101 -2.95 -0.28 -9.32
C SER A 101 -4.37 -0.86 -9.36
N ASP A 102 -4.89 -1.11 -10.56
CA ASP A 102 -6.12 -1.90 -10.78
C ASP A 102 -6.08 -3.28 -10.08
N LYS A 103 -4.88 -3.80 -9.79
CA LYS A 103 -4.67 -5.01 -8.99
C LYS A 103 -5.46 -4.98 -7.67
N VAL A 104 -5.64 -3.80 -7.06
CA VAL A 104 -6.42 -3.64 -5.83
C VAL A 104 -7.86 -4.12 -6.00
N SER A 105 -8.53 -3.70 -7.08
CA SER A 105 -9.91 -4.08 -7.38
C SER A 105 -10.04 -5.58 -7.63
N TYR A 106 -9.10 -6.17 -8.37
CA TYR A 106 -9.09 -7.62 -8.61
C TYR A 106 -8.89 -8.42 -7.32
N GLU A 107 -7.95 -8.00 -6.47
CA GLU A 107 -7.65 -8.69 -5.21
C GLU A 107 -8.80 -8.55 -4.21
N LEU A 108 -9.47 -7.39 -4.16
CA LEU A 108 -10.66 -7.20 -3.33
C LEU A 108 -11.77 -8.18 -3.70
N LYS A 109 -12.07 -8.33 -4.99
CA LYS A 109 -13.05 -9.31 -5.47
C LYS A 109 -12.67 -10.74 -5.05
N ARG A 110 -11.40 -11.11 -5.23
CA ARG A 110 -10.89 -12.44 -4.81
C ARG A 110 -11.02 -12.66 -3.30
N LEU A 111 -10.76 -11.64 -2.49
CA LEU A 111 -10.87 -11.71 -1.04
C LEU A 111 -12.32 -11.81 -0.58
N ASP A 112 -13.24 -11.08 -1.22
CA ASP A 112 -14.68 -11.21 -1.00
C ASP A 112 -15.13 -12.65 -1.25
N ASP A 113 -14.74 -13.24 -2.39
CA ASP A 113 -15.06 -14.64 -2.70
C ASP A 113 -14.56 -15.58 -1.60
N ILE A 114 -13.33 -15.41 -1.10
CA ILE A 114 -12.77 -16.25 -0.02
C ILE A 114 -13.54 -16.09 1.30
N ILE A 115 -13.89 -14.86 1.66
CA ILE A 115 -14.56 -14.55 2.94
C ILE A 115 -16.01 -15.03 2.90
N PHE A 116 -16.73 -14.75 1.83
CA PHE A 116 -18.14 -15.10 1.70
C PHE A 116 -18.38 -16.56 1.30
N SER A 117 -17.46 -17.21 0.58
CA SER A 117 -17.53 -18.67 0.34
C SER A 117 -17.36 -19.48 1.63
N ARG A 118 -16.70 -18.91 2.66
CA ARG A 118 -16.62 -19.53 3.99
C ARG A 118 -17.86 -19.24 4.86
N GLY A 119 -18.68 -18.26 4.50
CA GLY A 119 -19.91 -17.88 5.20
C GLY A 119 -21.20 -18.52 4.67
N GLY A 120 -21.12 -19.34 3.61
CA GLY A 120 -22.26 -20.05 3.00
C GLY A 120 -22.72 -21.32 3.74
N ARG A 121 -22.09 -21.67 4.87
CA ARG A 121 -22.63 -22.65 5.83
C ARG A 121 -23.17 -21.88 7.03
N ARG A 122 -24.34 -21.28 6.84
CA ARG A 122 -25.22 -20.89 7.96
C ARG A 122 -26.01 -22.10 8.42
#